data_AF-A0AA38HCA4-F1
#
_entry.id   AF-A0AA38HCA4-F1
#
_cell.length_a   1.000
_cell.length_b   1.000
_cell.length_c   1.000
_cell.angle_alpha   90.00
_cell.angle_beta   90.00
_cell.angle_gamma   90.00
#
_symmetry.space_group_name_H-M   'P 1'
#
loop_
_entity.id
_entity.type
_entity.pdbx_description
1 polymer ?
#
loop_
_entity_poly.entity_id
_entity_poly.type
_entity_poly.pdbx_seq_one_letter_code
_entity_poly.pdbx_strand_id
1 'polypeptide(L)'
;LESNSEGKLCPAGLAACPIEGRGEFQYECLDSQSDLQSCGGCASMGTGEDCTAIPGARWMGCRVGKCEVYSCKAGWKLNKGRCEKK
;
A
#
# COMPACT_ATOMS: atom_id res chain seq x y z
N LEU A 1 14.86 10.66 -6.92
CA LEU A 1 13.64 10.09 -6.33
C LEU A 1 12.72 11.27 -6.02
N GLU A 2 11.85 11.64 -6.96
CA GLU A 2 10.92 12.73 -6.70
C GLU A 2 9.78 12.20 -5.84
N SER A 3 10.00 12.17 -4.53
CA SER A 3 8.89 12.32 -3.59
C SER A 3 8.13 13.59 -4.02
N ASN A 4 6.80 13.60 -3.96
CA ASN A 4 5.94 14.76 -4.28
C ASN A 4 6.22 15.93 -3.30
N SER A 5 7.46 16.43 -3.26
CA SER A 5 8.07 17.11 -2.11
C SER A 5 7.43 18.46 -1.82
N GLU A 6 6.65 18.99 -2.76
CA GLU A 6 5.98 20.29 -2.67
C GLU A 6 4.59 20.30 -3.34
N GLY A 7 4.00 19.15 -3.64
CA GLY A 7 2.70 19.09 -4.34
C GLY A 7 2.75 19.50 -5.82
N LYS A 8 3.92 19.39 -6.47
CA LYS A 8 4.11 19.74 -7.89
C LYS A 8 3.54 18.70 -8.84
N LEU A 9 3.55 17.43 -8.43
CA LEU A 9 3.09 16.30 -9.25
C LEU A 9 1.66 15.90 -8.90
N CYS A 10 1.32 15.95 -7.60
CA CYS A 10 0.00 15.65 -7.08
C CYS A 10 -0.43 16.72 -6.08
N PRO A 11 -1.74 16.92 -5.85
CA PRO A 11 -2.24 17.78 -4.79
C PRO A 11 -1.56 17.54 -3.44
N ALA A 12 -1.47 18.59 -2.62
CA ALA A 12 -0.84 18.51 -1.30
C ALA A 12 -1.46 17.38 -0.46
N GLY A 13 -0.60 16.59 0.18
CA GLY A 13 -1.00 15.43 1.00
C GLY A 13 -1.13 14.11 0.25
N LEU A 14 -1.04 14.10 -1.09
CA LEU A 14 -1.03 12.87 -1.88
C LEU A 14 0.38 12.46 -2.28
N ALA A 15 0.60 11.16 -2.41
CA ALA A 15 1.80 10.58 -3.00
C ALA A 15 1.66 10.55 -4.52
N ALA A 16 2.74 10.89 -5.24
CA ALA A 16 2.84 10.74 -6.68
C ALA A 16 3.56 9.43 -7.00
N CYS A 17 2.81 8.36 -7.25
CA CYS A 17 3.35 7.03 -7.47
C CYS A 17 3.53 6.75 -8.97
N PRO A 18 4.74 6.45 -9.45
CA PRO A 18 4.97 6.12 -10.85
C PRO A 18 4.10 4.95 -11.30
N ILE A 19 3.45 5.08 -12.46
CA ILE A 19 2.65 4.01 -13.06
C ILE A 19 3.56 3.16 -13.93
N GLU A 20 3.82 1.92 -13.51
CA GLU A 20 4.63 0.99 -14.29
C GLU A 20 4.05 0.76 -15.69
N GLY A 21 4.92 0.80 -16.71
CA GLY A 21 4.53 0.53 -18.10
C GLY A 21 3.79 1.65 -18.83
N ARG A 22 3.57 2.84 -18.21
CA ARG A 22 2.88 3.96 -18.88
C ARG A 22 3.78 5.09 -19.39
N GLY A 23 5.09 4.86 -19.45
CA GLY A 23 6.06 5.85 -19.94
C GLY A 23 6.52 6.82 -18.85
N GLU A 24 7.47 7.68 -19.20
CA GLU A 24 8.06 8.62 -18.24
C GLU A 24 7.04 9.68 -17.80
N PHE A 25 7.18 10.14 -16.55
CA PHE A 25 6.37 11.20 -15.94
C PHE A 25 4.86 10.92 -15.81
N GLN A 26 4.44 9.65 -15.84
CA GLN A 26 3.07 9.25 -15.51
C GLN A 26 2.98 8.81 -14.05
N TYR A 27 2.12 9.47 -13.28
CA TYR A 27 1.94 9.23 -11.86
C TYR A 27 0.47 9.01 -11.52
N GLU A 28 0.25 8.12 -10.56
CA GLU A 28 -1.01 8.00 -9.83
C GLU A 28 -0.91 8.82 -8.55
N CYS A 29 -1.90 9.69 -8.33
CA CYS A 29 -2.03 10.46 -7.11
C CYS A 29 -2.90 9.70 -6.12
N LEU A 30 -2.29 9.20 -5.04
CA LEU A 30 -3.00 8.40 -4.03
C LEU A 30 -2.69 8.84 -2.60
N ASP A 31 -3.62 8.57 -1.69
CA ASP A 31 -3.38 8.74 -0.26
C ASP A 31 -2.76 7.47 0.32
N SER A 32 -1.43 7.46 0.41
CA SER A 32 -0.67 6.33 0.99
C SER A 32 -1.03 5.99 2.44
N GLN A 33 -1.76 6.87 3.16
CA GLN A 33 -2.19 6.59 4.53
C GLN A 33 -3.38 5.64 4.60
N SER A 34 -4.11 5.49 3.50
CA SER A 34 -5.35 4.71 3.42
C SER A 34 -5.44 3.79 2.18
N ASP A 35 -4.54 3.95 1.21
CA ASP A 35 -4.50 3.11 0.01
C ASP A 35 -4.07 1.67 0.33
N LEU A 36 -4.83 0.70 -0.20
CA LEU A 36 -4.63 -0.72 0.12
C LEU A 36 -3.44 -1.35 -0.63
N GLN A 37 -3.13 -0.84 -1.82
CA GLN A 37 -2.11 -1.40 -2.71
C GLN A 37 -0.78 -0.64 -2.62
N SER A 38 -0.81 0.59 -2.12
CA SER A 38 0.34 1.48 -1.88
C SER A 38 0.30 2.03 -0.45
N CYS A 39 0.17 1.13 0.53
CA CYS A 39 0.08 1.51 1.93
C CYS A 39 1.44 1.94 2.47
N GLY A 40 1.49 3.15 3.05
CA GLY A 40 2.71 3.74 3.62
C GLY A 40 3.68 4.35 2.60
N GLY A 41 3.41 4.19 1.31
CA GLY A 41 4.24 4.73 0.22
C GLY A 41 3.89 4.10 -1.12
N CYS A 42 4.65 4.41 -2.17
CA CYS A 42 4.38 3.87 -3.50
C CYS A 42 4.88 2.43 -3.60
N ALA A 43 3.98 1.48 -3.86
CA ALA A 43 4.36 0.08 -4.04
C ALA A 43 5.27 -0.12 -5.27
N SER A 44 5.04 0.62 -6.36
CA SER A 44 5.90 0.62 -7.57
C SER A 44 7.34 1.09 -7.31
N MET A 45 7.58 1.78 -6.20
CA MET A 45 8.91 2.23 -5.79
C MET A 45 9.49 1.40 -4.64
N GLY A 46 8.75 0.38 -4.16
CA GLY A 46 9.09 -0.38 -2.97
C GLY A 46 9.08 0.44 -1.66
N THR A 47 8.46 1.62 -1.66
CA THR A 47 8.34 2.47 -0.46
C THR A 47 7.04 2.22 0.31
N GLY A 48 6.07 1.54 -0.30
CA GLY A 48 4.85 1.06 0.36
C GLY A 48 4.63 -0.44 0.18
N GLU A 49 3.62 -0.95 0.87
CA GLU A 49 3.22 -2.36 0.88
C GLU A 49 1.83 -2.52 0.24
N ASP A 50 1.68 -3.53 -0.62
CA ASP A 50 0.37 -3.99 -1.07
C ASP A 50 -0.22 -4.92 0.00
N CYS A 51 -1.15 -4.39 0.80
CA CYS A 51 -1.78 -5.16 1.87
C CYS A 51 -2.66 -6.30 1.32
N THR A 52 -3.10 -6.24 0.06
CA THR A 52 -3.91 -7.31 -0.57
C THR A 52 -3.08 -8.55 -0.86
N ALA A 53 -1.76 -8.40 -0.98
CA ALA A 53 -0.82 -9.49 -1.23
C ALA A 53 -0.48 -10.30 0.04
N ILE A 54 -0.99 -9.93 1.21
CA ILE A 54 -0.69 -10.62 2.48
C ILE A 54 -1.23 -12.06 2.44
N PRO A 55 -0.35 -13.09 2.53
CA PRO A 55 -0.77 -14.48 2.46
C PRO A 55 -1.79 -14.83 3.53
N GLY A 56 -2.86 -15.52 3.14
CA GLY A 56 -3.87 -16.01 4.06
C GLY A 56 -4.80 -14.95 4.65
N ALA A 57 -4.57 -13.65 4.40
CA ALA A 57 -5.47 -12.59 4.86
C ALA A 57 -6.81 -12.68 4.11
N ARG A 58 -7.91 -12.51 4.85
CA ARG A 58 -9.28 -12.44 4.32
C ARG A 58 -9.81 -11.01 4.32
N TRP A 59 -9.59 -10.30 5.43
CA TRP A 59 -9.92 -8.89 5.56
C TRP A 59 -8.70 -8.15 6.08
N MET A 60 -8.34 -7.07 5.40
CA MET A 60 -7.17 -6.25 5.66
C MET A 60 -7.47 -4.81 5.27
N GLY A 61 -6.69 -3.88 5.80
CA GLY A 61 -6.79 -2.46 5.50
C GLY A 61 -5.43 -1.79 5.58
N CYS A 62 -5.33 -0.61 5.00
CA CYS A 62 -4.24 0.32 5.29
C CYS A 62 -4.72 1.33 6.33
N ARG A 63 -3.98 1.44 7.44
CA ARG A 63 -4.32 2.37 8.51
C ARG A 63 -3.08 3.15 8.93
N VAL A 64 -3.11 4.46 8.66
CA VAL A 64 -2.01 5.38 8.98
C VAL A 64 -0.68 4.86 8.39
N GLY A 65 -0.74 4.46 7.11
CA GLY A 65 0.40 3.98 6.34
C GLY A 65 0.95 2.61 6.77
N LYS A 66 0.15 1.79 7.47
CA LYS A 66 0.52 0.43 7.85
C LYS A 66 -0.56 -0.57 7.49
N CYS A 67 -0.16 -1.72 6.97
CA CYS A 67 -1.07 -2.82 6.74
C CYS A 67 -1.56 -3.41 8.07
N GLU A 68 -2.87 -3.51 8.22
CA GLU A 68 -3.53 -4.18 9.33
C GLU A 68 -4.37 -5.34 8.79
N VAL A 69 -4.20 -6.53 9.36
CA VAL A 69 -5.01 -7.72 9.03
C VAL A 69 -6.10 -7.88 10.08
N TYR A 70 -7.36 -7.78 9.67
CA TYR A 70 -8.53 -7.92 10.54
C TYR A 70 -8.97 -9.38 10.68
N SER A 71 -8.77 -10.21 9.65
CA SER A 71 -9.09 -11.63 9.72
C SER A 71 -8.32 -12.46 8.71
N CYS A 72 -8.15 -13.74 9.03
CA CYS A 72 -7.52 -14.73 8.17
C CYS A 72 -8.55 -15.66 7.50
N LYS A 73 -8.18 -16.23 6.36
CA LYS A 73 -8.94 -17.29 5.67
C LYS A 73 -9.06 -18.53 6.56
N ALA A 74 -10.05 -19.38 6.27
CA ALA A 74 -10.18 -20.67 6.95
C ALA A 74 -8.89 -21.51 6.80
N GLY A 75 -8.46 -22.17 7.87
CA GLY A 75 -7.18 -22.91 7.92
C GLY A 75 -5.96 -22.05 8.28
N TRP A 76 -6.14 -20.74 8.51
CA TRP A 76 -5.08 -19.83 8.95
C TRP A 76 -5.42 -19.23 10.32
N LYS A 77 -4.40 -18.74 11.03
CA LYS A 77 -4.48 -18.10 12.33
C LYS A 77 -3.75 -16.76 12.29
N LEU A 78 -4.35 -15.73 12.86
CA LEU A 78 -3.72 -14.41 12.99
C LEU A 78 -2.66 -14.48 14.09
N ASN A 79 -1.41 -14.16 13.74
CA ASN A 79 -0.27 -14.08 14.65
C ASN A 79 0.54 -12.82 14.32
N LYS A 80 0.69 -11.91 15.28
CA LYS A 80 1.45 -10.66 15.14
C LYS A 80 1.18 -9.89 13.83
N GLY A 81 -0.09 -9.78 13.43
CA GLY A 81 -0.50 -9.05 12.22
C GLY A 81 -0.29 -9.79 10.90
N ARG A 82 0.13 -11.06 10.92
CA ARG A 82 0.22 -11.94 9.74
C ARG A 82 -0.68 -13.16 9.92
N CYS A 83 -1.13 -13.72 8.81
CA CYS A 83 -1.82 -14.99 8.83
C CYS A 83 -0.80 -16.11 8.64
N GLU A 84 -0.82 -17.08 9.55
CA GLU A 84 0.00 -18.29 9.50
C GLU A 84 -0.91 -19.51 9.35
N LYS A 85 -0.48 -20.53 8.60
CA LYS A 85 -1.24 -21.78 8.49
C LYS A 85 -1.33 -22.44 9.86
N LYS A 86 -2.49 -23.01 10.16
CA LYS A 86 -2.68 -23.85 11.35
C LYS A 86 -1.91 -25.15 11.25
#